data_AF-A0A699T1B7-F1
#
_entry.id   AF-A0A699T1B7-F1
#
_cell.length_a   1.000
_cell.length_b   1.000
_cell.length_c   1.000
_cell.angle_alpha   90.00
_cell.angle_beta   90.00
_cell.angle_gamma   90.00
#
_symmetry.space_group_name_H-M   'P 1'
#
loop_
_entity.id
_entity.type
_entity.pdbx_description
1 polymer ?
#
loop_
_entity_poly.entity_id
_entity_poly.type
_entity_poly.pdbx_seq_one_letter_code
_entity_poly.pdbx_strand_id
1 'polypeptide(L)'
;SSSPQLDNEDLKPIDADDLEKMDLKWQMTMFTMRDRRFLQRTERNLEANRPTYLGFDMSKVECYNCHMKGHFARKCRSPKDSSRNGTAEP
;
A
#
# COMPACT_ATOMS: atom_id res chain seq x y z
N SER A 1 1.67 52.14 24.90
CA SER A 1 2.05 51.23 23.81
C SER A 1 0.82 50.42 23.47
N SER A 2 0.05 50.85 22.48
CA SER A 2 -1.19 50.20 22.07
C SER A 2 -0.85 49.07 21.11
N SER A 3 -1.05 47.83 21.55
CA SER A 3 -1.02 46.66 20.68
C SER A 3 -1.99 46.87 19.51
N PRO A 4 -1.63 46.53 18.26
CA PRO A 4 -2.59 46.54 17.16
C PRO A 4 -3.69 45.55 17.52
N GLN A 5 -4.92 46.04 17.67
CA GLN A 5 -6.06 45.16 17.80
C GLN A 5 -6.26 44.53 16.43
N LEU A 6 -5.84 43.26 16.31
CA LEU A 6 -6.17 42.43 15.16
C LEU A 6 -7.69 42.25 15.20
N ASP A 7 -8.38 42.99 14.37
CA ASP A 7 -9.78 42.82 14.10
C ASP A 7 -10.01 41.42 13.52
N ASN A 8 -11.04 40.75 14.02
CA ASN A 8 -11.40 39.39 13.62
C ASN A 8 -11.87 39.31 12.16
N GLU A 9 -11.98 40.45 11.47
CA GLU A 9 -12.41 40.58 10.08
C GLU A 9 -11.36 40.10 9.07
N ASP A 10 -10.08 40.04 9.46
CA ASP A 10 -8.98 39.58 8.59
C ASP A 10 -8.64 38.08 8.78
N LEU A 11 -9.24 37.44 9.78
CA LEU A 11 -9.17 36.00 10.00
C LEU A 11 -10.27 35.32 9.19
N LYS A 12 -10.03 35.11 7.89
CA LYS A 12 -10.89 34.22 7.10
C LYS A 12 -10.96 32.86 7.80
N PRO A 13 -12.17 32.37 8.15
CA PRO A 13 -12.32 31.01 8.63
C PRO A 13 -11.74 30.06 7.59
N ILE A 14 -10.87 29.14 8.04
CA ILE A 14 -10.44 28.04 7.17
C ILE A 14 -11.70 27.24 6.87
N ASP A 15 -12.09 27.22 5.61
CA ASP A 15 -13.26 26.49 5.17
C ASP A 15 -13.08 24.99 5.46
N ALA A 16 -14.18 24.31 5.74
CA ALA A 16 -14.14 22.88 6.07
C ALA A 16 -13.50 22.07 4.93
N ASP A 17 -13.73 22.46 3.68
CA ASP A 17 -13.15 21.79 2.50
C ASP A 17 -11.63 22.00 2.40
N ASP A 18 -11.13 23.17 2.80
CA ASP A 18 -9.69 23.45 2.83
C ASP A 18 -8.99 22.64 3.92
N LEU A 19 -9.65 22.40 5.05
CA LEU A 19 -9.14 21.56 6.13
C LEU A 19 -9.05 20.09 5.71
N GLU A 20 -10.09 19.54 5.06
CA GLU A 20 -10.08 18.17 4.52
C GLU A 20 -9.00 17.98 3.45
N LYS A 21 -8.82 18.97 2.58
CA LYS A 21 -7.77 18.97 1.56
C LYS A 21 -6.37 18.96 2.16
N MET A 22 -6.15 19.71 3.25
CA MET A 22 -4.89 19.68 3.98
C MET A 22 -4.66 18.32 4.64
N ASP A 23 -5.65 17.74 5.31
CA ASP A 23 -5.54 16.42 5.92
C ASP A 23 -5.22 15.33 4.89
N LEU A 24 -5.97 15.30 3.78
CA LEU A 24 -5.73 14.35 2.69
C LEU A 24 -4.31 14.49 2.12
N LYS A 25 -3.84 15.73 1.93
CA LYS A 25 -2.48 16.00 1.46
C LYS A 25 -1.44 15.52 2.48
N TRP A 26 -1.64 15.77 3.77
CA TRP A 26 -0.78 15.26 4.84
C TRP A 26 -0.71 13.74 4.84
N GLN A 27 -1.85 13.06 4.76
CA GLN A 27 -1.92 11.61 4.66
C GLN A 27 -1.12 11.09 3.45
N MET A 28 -1.34 11.68 2.27
CA MET A 28 -0.67 11.25 1.04
C MET A 28 0.86 11.48 1.09
N THR A 29 1.29 12.57 1.71
CA THR A 29 2.70 12.87 1.93
C THR A 29 3.34 11.85 2.89
N MET A 30 2.62 11.46 3.96
CA MET A 30 3.06 10.43 4.90
C MET A 30 3.20 9.05 4.25
N PHE A 31 2.24 8.66 3.41
CA PHE A 31 2.33 7.44 2.61
C PHE A 31 3.56 7.47 1.69
N THR A 32 3.74 8.55 0.94
CA THR A 32 4.90 8.72 0.04
C THR A 32 6.24 8.61 0.78
N MET A 33 6.35 9.19 1.98
CA MET A 33 7.54 9.06 2.79
C MET A 33 7.77 7.63 3.30
N ARG A 34 6.69 6.91 3.64
CA ARG A 34 6.76 5.50 4.08
C ARG A 34 7.19 4.59 2.94
N ASP A 35 6.65 4.81 1.75
CA ASP A 35 7.02 4.08 0.54
C ASP A 35 8.48 4.36 0.15
N ARG A 36 8.91 5.63 0.17
CA ARG A 36 10.31 6.01 -0.08
C ARG A 36 11.27 5.32 0.89
N ARG A 37 10.95 5.28 2.19
CA ARG A 37 11.77 4.57 3.20
C ARG A 37 11.84 3.06 2.95
N PHE A 38 10.74 2.45 2.50
CA PHE A 38 10.69 1.03 2.17
C PHE A 38 11.56 0.72 0.93
N LEU A 39 11.46 1.55 -0.11
CA LEU A 39 12.27 1.41 -1.33
C LEU A 39 13.77 1.57 -1.02
N GLN A 40 14.15 2.57 -0.22
CA GLN A 40 15.54 2.76 0.22
C GLN A 40 16.08 1.58 1.03
N ARG A 41 15.28 1.00 1.93
CA ARG A 41 15.71 -0.15 2.75
C ARG A 41 15.85 -1.45 1.97
N THR A 42 15.05 -1.62 0.93
CA THR A 42 15.02 -2.88 0.17
C THR A 42 15.85 -2.82 -1.11
N GLU A 43 16.40 -1.64 -1.45
CA GLU A 43 17.10 -1.34 -2.71
C GLU A 43 16.31 -1.74 -3.97
N ARG A 44 14.99 -1.95 -3.83
CA ARG A 44 14.10 -2.26 -4.94
C ARG A 44 13.66 -0.94 -5.54
N ASN A 45 14.37 -0.48 -6.57
CA ASN A 45 13.86 0.60 -7.42
C ASN A 45 12.55 0.12 -8.05
N LEU A 46 11.42 0.73 -7.66
CA LEU A 46 10.14 0.48 -8.31
C LEU A 46 10.22 1.13 -9.69
N GLU A 47 10.75 0.37 -10.64
CA GLU A 47 10.83 0.74 -12.05
C GLU A 47 9.38 0.86 -12.57
N ALA A 48 8.85 2.08 -12.50
CA ALA A 48 7.43 2.42 -12.68
C ALA A 48 6.89 2.17 -14.11
N ASN A 49 7.67 1.51 -14.97
CA ASN A 49 7.36 1.25 -16.38
C ASN A 49 6.95 -0.20 -16.68
N ARG A 50 6.62 -1.02 -15.66
CA ARG A 50 6.09 -2.38 -15.87
C ARG A 50 4.75 -2.58 -15.15
N PRO A 51 3.61 -2.50 -15.84
CA PRO A 51 2.31 -2.69 -15.23
C PRO A 51 1.97 -4.18 -15.17
N THR A 52 2.24 -4.87 -14.05
CA THR A 52 1.55 -6.15 -13.75
C THR A 52 1.54 -6.51 -12.26
N TYR A 53 1.33 -5.56 -11.34
CA TYR A 53 1.21 -5.82 -9.89
C TYR A 53 2.54 -6.27 -9.22
N LEU A 54 3.33 -5.29 -8.72
CA LEU A 54 4.37 -5.50 -7.68
C LEU A 54 5.54 -6.46 -8.02
N GLY A 55 5.93 -6.60 -9.29
CA GLY A 55 7.17 -7.32 -9.66
C GLY A 55 7.14 -8.84 -9.39
N PHE A 56 5.96 -9.39 -9.07
CA PHE A 56 5.79 -10.83 -8.92
C PHE A 56 5.45 -11.44 -10.29
N ASP A 57 6.35 -12.28 -10.78
CA ASP A 57 6.11 -13.08 -11.97
C ASP A 57 5.06 -14.16 -11.65
N MET A 58 3.79 -13.89 -11.97
CA MET A 58 2.68 -14.80 -11.72
C MET A 58 2.91 -16.17 -12.38
N SER A 59 3.65 -16.25 -13.50
CA SER A 59 3.98 -17.51 -14.15
C SER A 59 4.89 -18.41 -13.31
N LYS A 60 5.59 -17.84 -12.32
CA LYS A 60 6.43 -18.56 -11.35
C LYS A 60 5.72 -18.85 -10.03
N VAL A 61 4.57 -18.23 -9.77
CA VAL A 61 3.80 -18.45 -8.54
C VAL A 61 3.11 -19.81 -8.62
N GLU A 62 3.49 -20.75 -7.77
CA GLU A 62 2.85 -22.06 -7.62
C GLU A 62 1.82 -22.05 -6.48
N CYS A 63 0.65 -22.60 -6.74
CA CYS A 63 -0.41 -22.73 -5.74
C CYS A 63 -0.16 -23.90 -4.78
N TYR A 64 -0.03 -23.67 -3.48
CA TYR A 64 0.13 -24.75 -2.49
C TYR A 64 -1.03 -25.75 -2.42
N ASN A 65 -2.21 -25.40 -2.92
CA ASN A 65 -3.38 -26.28 -2.87
C ASN A 65 -3.46 -27.25 -4.06
N CYS A 66 -3.13 -26.79 -5.27
CA CYS A 66 -3.28 -27.59 -6.49
C CYS A 66 -2.00 -27.71 -7.32
N HIS A 67 -0.90 -27.11 -6.86
CA HIS A 67 0.42 -27.12 -7.49
C HIS A 67 0.48 -26.56 -8.91
N MET A 68 -0.60 -25.89 -9.35
CA MET A 68 -0.65 -25.20 -10.63
C MET A 68 -0.07 -23.79 -10.50
N LYS A 69 0.70 -23.37 -11.50
CA LYS A 69 1.28 -22.02 -11.54
C LYS A 69 0.23 -20.97 -11.92
N GLY A 70 0.55 -19.69 -11.73
CA GLY A 70 -0.30 -18.58 -12.17
C GLY A 70 -1.23 -18.00 -11.09
N HIS A 71 -1.31 -18.60 -9.90
CA HIS A 71 -2.19 -18.11 -8.84
C HIS A 71 -1.75 -18.51 -7.43
N PHE A 72 -2.16 -17.70 -6.44
CA PHE A 72 -2.00 -18.01 -5.03
C PHE A 72 -3.09 -18.97 -4.54
N ALA A 73 -2.79 -19.76 -3.51
CA ALA A 73 -3.73 -20.69 -2.87
C ALA A 73 -5.06 -20.02 -2.46
N ARG A 74 -5.02 -18.76 -2.02
CA ARG A 74 -6.22 -17.98 -1.67
C ARG A 74 -7.20 -17.76 -2.82
N LYS A 75 -6.73 -17.83 -4.07
CA LYS A 75 -7.54 -17.70 -5.29
C LYS A 75 -7.81 -19.06 -5.96
N CYS A 76 -7.38 -20.17 -5.35
CA CYS A 76 -7.56 -21.50 -5.91
C CYS A 76 -9.04 -21.90 -5.87
N ARG A 77 -9.57 -22.34 -7.01
CA ARG A 77 -10.93 -22.90 -7.12
C ARG A 77 -10.97 -24.42 -7.00
N SER A 78 -9.82 -25.07 -7.02
CA SER A 78 -9.74 -26.52 -6.85
C SER A 78 -10.13 -26.91 -5.42
N PRO A 79 -10.84 -28.03 -5.23
CA PRO A 79 -11.05 -28.58 -3.90
C PRO A 79 -9.70 -28.81 -3.20
N LYS A 80 -9.71 -28.80 -1.86
CA LYS A 80 -8.48 -28.95 -1.10
C LYS A 80 -7.84 -30.29 -1.43
N ASP A 81 -6.59 -30.29 -1.86
CA ASP A 81 -5.88 -31.54 -2.15
C ASP A 81 -5.58 -32.23 -0.81
N SER A 82 -6.44 -33.17 -0.43
CA SER A 82 -6.29 -33.98 0.79
C SER A 82 -5.25 -35.09 0.64
N SER A 83 -4.68 -35.29 -0.55
CA SER A 83 -3.79 -36.43 -0.85
C SER A 83 -2.39 -36.29 -0.24
N ARG A 84 -2.04 -35.12 0.31
CA ARG A 84 -0.71 -34.83 0.84
C ARG A 84 -0.69 -34.23 2.24
N ASN A 85 -1.64 -34.60 3.10
CA ASN A 85 -1.47 -34.47 4.56
C ASN A 85 -0.39 -35.46 5.09
N GLY A 86 0.73 -35.58 4.39
CA GLY A 86 1.87 -36.39 4.75
C GLY A 86 2.85 -35.53 5.54
N THR A 87 2.86 -35.77 6.85
CA THR A 87 4.04 -35.74 7.72
C THR A 87 5.09 -34.67 7.38
N ALA A 88 5.03 -33.54 8.07
CA ALA A 88 6.26 -32.82 8.37
C ALA A 88 7.12 -33.76 9.24
N GLU A 89 8.12 -34.41 8.62
CA GLU A 89 9.22 -34.96 9.40
C GLU A 89 10.04 -33.81 10.00
N PRO A 90 10.63 -34.04 11.20
CA PRO A 90 11.18 -33.00 12.07
C PRO A 90 12.36 -32.22 11.50
#